data_AF-A0A7S1X6A2-F1
#
_entry.id   AF-A0A7S1X6A2-F1
#
_cell.length_a   1.000
_cell.length_b   1.000
_cell.length_c   1.000
_cell.angle_alpha   90.00
_cell.angle_beta   90.00
_cell.angle_gamma   90.00
#
_symmetry.space_group_name_H-M   'P 1'
#
loop_
_entity.id
_entity.type
_entity.pdbx_description
1 polymer ?
#
loop_
_entity_poly.entity_id
_entity_poly.type
_entity_poly.pdbx_seq_one_letter_code
_entity_poly.pdbx_strand_id
1 'polypeptide(L)'
;MATETQMARALDAPGVVQMTIRGVKKPLEELSPSEVATWLEEQGLGHLAPSFKHHKIRGKYLVTLSGNDLKDMGIELVGDQKAIMDELSQLKRAVVRVLRDQILWTGREQLFDNCCQKAMGTCCGLCPTPPDQYTLTNQALKITNVEVFRCCNGLCRCSCLGVDQSVNNIDLNYVKDVDFMRNSGCCIDRGVIRVESDLGSDSRHAEMKINGADAAEVVTLIKNAVEDAKMRREKGRAFGQP
;
A
#
# COMPACT_ATOMS: atom_id res chain seq x y z
N MET A 1 10.72 -8.77 -6.85
CA MET A 1 9.76 -8.52 -7.95
C MET A 1 8.58 -9.45 -7.75
N ALA A 2 7.35 -8.99 -7.98
CA ALA A 2 6.18 -9.87 -7.99
C ALA A 2 6.38 -10.94 -9.08
N THR A 3 5.97 -12.19 -8.84
CA THR A 3 6.04 -13.23 -9.88
C THR A 3 5.22 -12.79 -11.09
N GLU A 4 5.54 -13.28 -12.29
CA GLU A 4 4.82 -12.94 -13.52
C GLU A 4 3.28 -13.09 -13.36
N THR A 5 2.85 -14.10 -12.59
CA THR A 5 1.46 -14.33 -12.19
C THR A 5 0.90 -13.30 -11.21
N GLN A 6 1.71 -12.78 -10.29
CA GLN A 6 1.32 -11.73 -9.34
C GLN A 6 1.32 -10.35 -9.99
N MET A 7 2.24 -10.06 -10.92
CA MET A 7 2.22 -8.81 -11.71
C MET A 7 1.02 -8.81 -12.65
N ALA A 8 0.72 -9.92 -13.33
CA ALA A 8 -0.47 -10.06 -14.16
C ALA A 8 -1.77 -9.86 -13.36
N ARG A 9 -1.92 -10.51 -12.19
CA ARG A 9 -3.10 -10.31 -11.31
C ARG A 9 -3.20 -8.90 -10.73
N ALA A 10 -2.07 -8.27 -10.46
CA ALA A 10 -2.02 -6.92 -9.95
C ALA A 10 -2.32 -5.87 -11.02
N LEU A 11 -2.08 -6.22 -12.30
CA LEU A 11 -2.54 -5.53 -13.50
C LEU A 11 -3.94 -5.99 -13.93
N ASP A 12 -4.71 -6.67 -13.08
CA ASP A 12 -6.15 -6.90 -13.31
C ASP A 12 -6.99 -6.00 -12.37
N ALA A 13 -6.34 -5.24 -11.48
CA ALA A 13 -6.99 -4.26 -10.62
C ALA A 13 -7.15 -2.94 -11.40
N PRO A 14 -8.37 -2.47 -11.67
CA PRO A 14 -8.59 -1.34 -12.57
C PRO A 14 -7.91 -0.07 -12.08
N GLY A 15 -7.08 0.53 -12.94
CA GLY A 15 -6.59 1.91 -12.79
C GLY A 15 -5.31 2.10 -11.96
N VAL A 16 -4.57 1.03 -11.64
CA VAL A 16 -3.43 1.10 -10.71
C VAL A 16 -2.21 1.80 -11.30
N VAL A 17 -1.97 1.73 -12.62
CA VAL A 17 -0.78 2.40 -13.21
C VAL A 17 -1.17 3.15 -14.47
N GLN A 18 -1.05 4.47 -14.42
CA GLN A 18 -1.29 5.33 -15.58
C GLN A 18 0.03 5.67 -16.27
N MET A 19 0.10 5.45 -17.57
CA MET A 19 1.15 5.99 -18.41
C MET A 19 0.63 7.24 -19.11
N THR A 20 1.49 8.26 -19.19
CA THR A 20 1.21 9.46 -19.97
C THR A 20 1.75 9.23 -21.37
N ILE A 21 0.88 9.26 -22.37
CA ILE A 21 1.24 9.17 -23.79
C ILE A 21 0.65 10.39 -24.47
N ARG A 22 1.49 11.21 -25.10
CA ARG A 22 1.10 12.50 -25.72
C ARG A 22 0.29 13.41 -24.77
N GLY A 23 0.64 13.41 -23.48
CA GLY A 23 -0.06 14.19 -22.46
C GLY A 23 -1.37 13.58 -21.94
N VAL A 24 -1.82 12.43 -22.47
CA VAL A 24 -3.01 11.72 -22.01
C VAL A 24 -2.62 10.61 -21.06
N LYS A 25 -3.21 10.60 -19.85
CA LYS A 25 -3.03 9.52 -18.88
C LYS A 25 -3.95 8.36 -19.23
N LYS A 26 -3.39 7.18 -19.46
CA LYS A 26 -4.15 5.96 -19.75
C LYS A 26 -3.65 4.81 -18.88
N PRO A 27 -4.53 3.95 -18.35
CA PRO A 27 -4.10 2.75 -17.62
C PRO A 27 -3.23 1.86 -18.52
N LEU A 28 -2.13 1.37 -17.96
CA LEU A 28 -1.14 0.52 -18.62
C LEU A 28 -1.79 -0.70 -19.29
N GLU A 29 -2.79 -1.29 -18.66
CA GLU A 29 -3.50 -2.49 -19.12
C GLU A 29 -4.24 -2.28 -20.45
N GLU A 30 -4.74 -1.07 -20.68
CA GLU A 30 -5.55 -0.72 -21.84
C GLU A 30 -4.72 -0.17 -23.01
N LEU A 31 -3.39 -0.11 -22.87
CA LEU A 31 -2.53 0.36 -23.94
C LEU A 31 -2.56 -0.59 -25.13
N SER A 32 -3.00 -0.06 -26.26
CA SER A 32 -2.94 -0.68 -27.58
C SER A 32 -1.51 -0.75 -28.09
N PRO A 33 -1.20 -1.64 -29.06
CA PRO A 33 0.14 -1.70 -29.66
C PRO A 33 0.59 -0.39 -30.32
N SER A 34 -0.35 0.41 -30.84
CA SER A 34 -0.08 1.74 -31.37
C SER A 34 0.33 2.75 -30.30
N GLU A 35 -0.28 2.66 -29.13
CA GLU A 35 0.05 3.53 -28.00
C GLU A 35 1.40 3.13 -27.39
N VAL A 36 1.67 1.82 -27.26
CA VAL A 36 3.01 1.33 -26.84
C VAL A 36 4.11 1.82 -27.78
N ALA A 37 3.87 1.79 -29.09
CA ALA A 37 4.79 2.36 -30.06
C ALA A 37 5.00 3.86 -29.90
N THR A 38 3.93 4.61 -29.61
CA THR A 38 4.04 6.04 -29.34
C THR A 38 4.87 6.29 -28.08
N TRP A 39 4.68 5.48 -27.04
CA TRP A 39 5.51 5.54 -25.84
C TRP A 39 6.99 5.25 -26.15
N LEU A 40 7.30 4.26 -26.99
CA LEU A 40 8.67 3.98 -27.42
C LEU A 40 9.29 5.17 -28.15
N GLU A 41 8.53 5.85 -29.01
CA GLU A 41 8.98 7.08 -29.68
C GLU A 41 9.32 8.18 -28.65
N GLU A 42 8.50 8.36 -27.61
CA GLU A 42 8.73 9.32 -26.53
C GLU A 42 9.96 9.00 -25.66
N GLN A 43 10.32 7.71 -25.54
CA GLN A 43 11.55 7.28 -24.85
C GLN A 43 12.81 7.32 -25.75
N GLY A 44 12.69 7.76 -27.00
CA GLY A 44 13.81 7.75 -27.96
C GLY A 44 14.11 6.38 -28.58
N LEU A 45 13.21 5.41 -28.41
CA LEU A 45 13.29 4.04 -28.93
C LEU A 45 12.32 3.80 -30.10
N GLY A 46 11.97 4.87 -30.82
CA GLY A 46 10.96 4.83 -31.90
C GLY A 46 11.29 3.86 -33.04
N HIS A 47 12.57 3.54 -33.27
CA HIS A 47 12.98 2.55 -34.27
C HIS A 47 12.55 1.12 -33.92
N LEU A 48 12.29 0.82 -32.64
CA LEU A 48 11.78 -0.47 -32.18
C LEU A 48 10.25 -0.59 -32.32
N ALA A 49 9.54 0.53 -32.55
CA ALA A 49 8.09 0.55 -32.64
C ALA A 49 7.48 -0.41 -33.68
N PRO A 50 8.07 -0.61 -34.89
CA PRO A 50 7.55 -1.58 -35.85
C PRO A 50 7.54 -3.01 -35.31
N SER A 51 8.60 -3.44 -34.61
CA SER A 51 8.68 -4.78 -34.01
C SER A 51 7.61 -4.96 -32.93
N PHE A 52 7.45 -3.99 -32.04
CA PHE A 52 6.41 -4.05 -31.00
C PHE A 52 4.99 -4.08 -31.57
N LYS A 53 4.73 -3.34 -32.66
CA LYS A 53 3.44 -3.40 -33.39
C LYS A 53 3.24 -4.76 -34.06
N HIS A 54 4.27 -5.29 -34.72
CA HIS A 54 4.22 -6.59 -35.43
C HIS A 54 3.86 -7.73 -34.48
N HIS A 55 4.52 -7.77 -33.32
CA HIS A 55 4.26 -8.76 -32.26
C HIS A 55 3.03 -8.43 -31.39
N LYS A 56 2.29 -7.36 -31.71
CA LYS A 56 1.06 -6.94 -31.02
C LYS A 56 1.24 -6.77 -29.50
N ILE A 57 2.39 -6.25 -29.08
CA ILE A 57 2.68 -6.01 -27.67
C ILE A 57 1.74 -4.95 -27.12
N ARG A 58 1.00 -5.31 -26.07
CA ARG A 58 0.08 -4.42 -25.32
C ARG A 58 0.73 -4.04 -24.00
N GLY A 59 0.24 -2.98 -23.35
CA GLY A 59 0.86 -2.50 -22.11
C GLY A 59 0.90 -3.53 -20.97
N LYS A 60 -0.09 -4.43 -20.86
CA LYS A 60 -0.02 -5.55 -19.89
C LYS A 60 1.17 -6.50 -20.10
N TYR A 61 1.58 -6.71 -21.35
CA TYR A 61 2.71 -7.58 -21.69
C TYR A 61 4.04 -6.83 -21.62
N LEU A 62 4.01 -5.50 -21.75
CA LEU A 62 5.20 -4.66 -21.73
C LEU A 62 6.02 -4.88 -20.45
N VAL A 63 5.34 -4.99 -19.31
CA VAL A 63 5.97 -5.19 -18.00
C VAL A 63 6.31 -6.65 -17.69
N THR A 64 5.95 -7.61 -18.54
CA THR A 64 6.36 -9.01 -18.39
C THR A 64 7.51 -9.39 -19.31
N LEU A 65 7.83 -8.57 -20.33
CA LEU A 65 8.91 -8.84 -21.25
C LEU A 65 10.26 -9.08 -20.54
N SER A 66 10.95 -10.09 -21.04
CA SER A 66 12.31 -10.49 -20.68
C SER A 66 13.29 -10.20 -21.83
N GLY A 67 14.59 -10.27 -21.54
CA GLY A 67 15.62 -10.09 -22.55
C GLY A 67 15.59 -11.14 -23.68
N ASN A 68 15.07 -12.34 -23.40
CA ASN A 68 14.92 -13.38 -24.42
C ASN A 68 13.75 -13.06 -25.36
N ASP A 69 12.64 -12.57 -24.83
CA ASP A 69 11.49 -12.17 -25.65
C ASP A 69 11.86 -11.07 -26.66
N LEU A 70 12.74 -10.14 -26.27
CA LEU A 70 13.26 -9.11 -27.17
C LEU A 70 14.08 -9.67 -28.32
N LYS A 71 14.88 -10.71 -28.07
CA LYS A 71 15.63 -11.41 -29.12
C LYS A 71 14.68 -12.14 -30.07
N ASP A 72 13.67 -12.79 -29.54
CA ASP A 72 12.65 -13.50 -30.33
C ASP A 72 11.80 -12.52 -31.17
N MET A 73 11.73 -11.24 -30.76
CA MET A 73 11.15 -10.14 -31.53
C MET A 73 12.10 -9.54 -32.60
N GLY A 74 13.30 -10.09 -32.76
CA GLY A 74 14.30 -9.63 -33.72
C GLY A 74 15.14 -8.43 -33.26
N ILE A 75 15.11 -8.09 -31.96
CA ILE A 75 15.93 -7.01 -31.40
C ILE A 75 17.26 -7.61 -30.95
N GLU A 76 18.22 -7.74 -31.86
CA GLU A 76 19.50 -8.41 -31.62
C GLU A 76 20.59 -7.47 -31.05
N LEU A 77 20.47 -6.17 -31.31
CA LEU A 77 21.45 -5.18 -30.85
C LEU A 77 21.46 -5.10 -29.32
N VAL A 78 22.61 -5.40 -28.72
CA VAL A 78 22.79 -5.40 -27.26
C VAL A 78 22.50 -4.02 -26.65
N GLY A 79 22.83 -2.94 -27.37
CA GLY A 79 22.53 -1.57 -26.95
C GLY A 79 21.03 -1.33 -26.80
N ASP A 80 20.26 -1.69 -27.83
CA ASP A 80 18.80 -1.55 -27.83
C ASP A 80 18.16 -2.43 -26.76
N GLN A 81 18.60 -3.68 -26.61
CA GLN A 81 18.13 -4.59 -25.56
C GLN A 81 18.33 -3.98 -24.16
N LYS A 82 19.49 -3.37 -23.89
CA LYS A 82 19.73 -2.72 -22.60
C LYS A 82 18.84 -1.50 -22.41
N ALA A 83 18.78 -0.61 -23.41
CA ALA A 83 17.99 0.60 -23.34
C ALA A 83 16.50 0.31 -23.06
N ILE A 84 15.89 -0.63 -23.79
CA ILE A 84 14.51 -1.01 -23.53
C ILE A 84 14.35 -1.71 -22.18
N MET A 85 15.28 -2.58 -21.77
CA MET A 85 15.19 -3.26 -20.47
C MET A 85 15.30 -2.29 -19.29
N ASP A 86 16.06 -1.20 -19.43
CA ASP A 86 16.14 -0.15 -18.43
C ASP A 86 14.81 0.62 -18.32
N GLU A 87 14.20 0.98 -19.45
CA GLU A 87 12.86 1.61 -19.48
C GLU A 87 11.78 0.69 -18.90
N LEU A 88 11.78 -0.58 -19.28
CA LEU A 88 10.88 -1.59 -18.72
C LEU A 88 11.10 -1.78 -17.21
N SER A 89 12.35 -1.69 -16.75
CA SER A 89 12.67 -1.78 -15.33
C SER A 89 12.14 -0.59 -14.54
N GLN A 90 12.21 0.62 -15.09
CA GLN A 90 11.60 1.81 -14.51
C GLN A 90 10.08 1.67 -14.43
N LEU A 91 9.45 1.21 -15.52
CA LEU A 91 8.01 0.96 -15.55
C LEU A 91 7.59 -0.10 -14.53
N LYS A 92 8.33 -1.22 -14.44
CA LYS A 92 8.12 -2.27 -13.42
C LYS A 92 8.21 -1.71 -12.00
N ARG A 93 9.18 -0.84 -11.71
CA ARG A 93 9.31 -0.17 -10.39
C ARG A 93 8.12 0.73 -10.10
N ALA A 94 7.67 1.51 -11.09
CA ALA A 94 6.49 2.36 -10.95
C ALA A 94 5.23 1.53 -10.64
N VAL A 95 5.02 0.43 -11.37
CA VAL A 95 3.90 -0.49 -11.14
C VAL A 95 3.94 -1.07 -9.73
N VAL A 96 5.09 -1.62 -9.33
CA VAL A 96 5.28 -2.19 -8.00
C VAL A 96 5.04 -1.16 -6.91
N ARG A 97 5.45 0.10 -7.12
CA ARG A 97 5.21 1.18 -6.16
C ARG A 97 3.71 1.42 -5.95
N VAL A 98 2.93 1.58 -7.01
CA VAL A 98 1.49 1.84 -6.83
C VAL A 98 0.79 0.66 -6.16
N LEU A 99 1.17 -0.57 -6.51
CA LEU A 99 0.65 -1.76 -5.86
C LEU A 99 0.98 -1.82 -4.37
N ARG A 100 2.20 -1.44 -3.99
CA ARG A 100 2.60 -1.36 -2.58
C ARG A 100 1.81 -0.30 -1.81
N ASP A 101 1.52 0.82 -2.46
CA ASP A 101 0.79 1.95 -1.89
C ASP A 101 -0.74 1.76 -1.92
N GLN A 102 -1.24 0.69 -2.56
CA GLN A 102 -2.65 0.36 -2.59
C GLN A 102 -3.19 0.17 -1.18
N ILE A 103 -4.26 0.91 -0.87
CA ILE A 103 -4.95 0.86 0.41
C ILE A 103 -5.80 -0.42 0.43
N LEU A 104 -5.48 -1.31 1.36
CA LEU A 104 -6.24 -2.54 1.62
C LEU A 104 -7.41 -2.26 2.55
N TRP A 105 -7.21 -1.39 3.54
CA TRP A 105 -8.22 -1.06 4.54
C TRP A 105 -7.96 0.31 5.18
N THR A 106 -9.04 0.96 5.60
CA THR A 106 -9.00 2.18 6.41
C THR A 106 -9.97 2.07 7.57
N GLY A 107 -9.60 2.64 8.72
CA GLY A 107 -10.45 2.67 9.89
C GLY A 107 -10.19 3.87 10.78
N ARG A 108 -11.04 4.01 11.80
CA ARG A 108 -10.95 5.08 12.80
C ARG A 108 -11.03 4.48 14.19
N GLU A 109 -10.41 5.16 15.15
CA GLU A 109 -10.47 4.76 16.55
C GLU A 109 -11.92 4.74 17.07
N GLN A 110 -12.25 3.67 17.77
CA GLN A 110 -13.40 3.68 18.66
C GLN A 110 -13.02 4.36 19.98
N LEU A 111 -13.43 5.62 20.11
CA LEU A 111 -13.08 6.48 21.25
C LEU A 111 -13.68 6.05 22.60
N PHE A 112 -14.84 5.39 22.59
CA PHE A 112 -15.62 5.13 23.80
C PHE A 112 -16.04 3.66 23.90
N ASP A 113 -15.99 3.14 25.12
CA ASP A 113 -16.30 1.75 25.46
C ASP A 113 -17.77 1.54 25.82
N ASN A 114 -18.46 2.62 26.18
CA ASN A 114 -19.87 2.59 26.55
C ASN A 114 -20.52 3.98 26.38
N CYS A 115 -21.84 3.99 26.44
CA CYS A 115 -22.65 5.21 26.35
C CYS A 115 -22.31 6.23 27.45
N CYS A 116 -21.98 5.78 28.66
CA CYS A 116 -21.61 6.64 29.78
C CYS A 116 -20.31 7.41 29.50
N GLN A 117 -19.27 6.73 29.00
CA GLN A 117 -18.03 7.36 28.58
C GLN A 117 -18.26 8.34 27.42
N LYS A 118 -19.14 8.01 26.47
CA LYS A 118 -19.48 8.93 25.37
C LYS A 118 -20.15 10.22 25.88
N ALA A 119 -21.04 10.10 26.87
CA ALA A 119 -21.70 11.26 27.48
C ALA A 119 -20.73 12.14 28.29
N MET A 120 -19.78 11.52 29.00
CA MET A 120 -18.83 12.23 29.87
C MET A 120 -17.52 12.64 29.16
N GLY A 121 -17.21 12.04 28.01
CA GLY A 121 -15.91 12.14 27.33
C GLY A 121 -15.77 13.33 26.38
N THR A 122 -16.70 14.27 26.41
CA THR A 122 -16.66 15.51 25.62
C THR A 122 -16.60 16.71 26.56
N CYS A 123 -15.91 17.79 26.16
CA CYS A 123 -15.88 19.03 26.94
C CYS A 123 -17.29 19.63 26.99
N CYS A 124 -18.04 19.35 28.07
CA CYS A 124 -19.42 19.79 28.27
C CYS A 124 -20.39 19.44 27.11
N GLY A 125 -20.15 18.35 26.36
CA GLY A 125 -20.96 18.02 25.18
C GLY A 125 -20.65 18.85 23.92
N LEU A 126 -19.77 19.85 24.00
CA LEU A 126 -19.62 20.89 22.96
C LEU A 126 -18.50 20.58 21.95
N CYS A 127 -17.50 19.78 22.33
CA CYS A 127 -16.35 19.49 21.46
C CYS A 127 -16.13 17.98 21.32
N PRO A 128 -16.39 17.38 20.15
CA PRO A 128 -16.05 15.99 19.90
C PRO A 128 -14.52 15.81 19.88
N THR A 129 -14.06 14.72 20.50
CA THR A 129 -12.66 14.30 20.41
C THR A 129 -12.45 13.69 19.02
N PRO A 130 -11.49 14.14 18.21
CA PRO A 130 -11.15 13.47 16.96
C PRO A 130 -10.54 12.08 17.24
N PRO A 131 -10.96 11.02 16.52
CA PRO A 131 -10.39 9.68 16.68
C PRO A 131 -9.05 9.52 15.96
N ASP A 132 -8.23 8.57 16.40
CA ASP A 132 -7.07 8.11 15.62
C ASP A 132 -7.51 7.57 14.25
N GLN A 133 -6.60 7.60 13.28
CA GLN A 133 -6.85 7.09 11.93
C GLN A 133 -5.88 5.96 11.58
N TYR A 134 -6.42 4.92 10.95
CA TYR A 134 -5.67 3.74 10.57
C TYR A 134 -5.73 3.53 9.06
N THR A 135 -4.61 3.22 8.44
CA THR A 135 -4.52 2.90 7.01
C THR A 135 -3.58 1.72 6.82
N LEU A 136 -4.12 0.63 6.28
CA LEU A 136 -3.36 -0.55 5.91
C LEU A 136 -3.11 -0.51 4.41
N THR A 137 -1.85 -0.61 4.02
CA THR A 137 -1.43 -0.82 2.62
C THR A 137 -0.75 -2.17 2.47
N ASN A 138 -0.38 -2.53 1.24
CA ASN A 138 0.38 -3.75 0.96
C ASN A 138 1.80 -3.78 1.56
N GLN A 139 2.34 -2.66 2.03
CA GLN A 139 3.71 -2.56 2.57
C GLN A 139 3.78 -2.07 4.03
N ALA A 140 2.79 -1.29 4.47
CA ALA A 140 2.86 -0.63 5.76
C ALA A 140 1.49 -0.45 6.40
N LEU A 141 1.48 -0.49 7.73
CA LEU A 141 0.38 -0.06 8.57
C LEU A 141 0.69 1.33 9.13
N LYS A 142 -0.10 2.31 8.70
CA LYS A 142 0.00 3.69 9.17
C LYS A 142 -1.04 3.94 10.25
N ILE A 143 -0.59 4.43 11.40
CA ILE A 143 -1.43 4.83 12.53
C ILE A 143 -1.17 6.32 12.80
N THR A 144 -2.19 7.15 12.64
CA THR A 144 -2.16 8.56 12.99
C THR A 144 -2.82 8.73 14.35
N ASN A 145 -2.02 8.90 15.40
CA ASN A 145 -2.52 9.15 16.76
C ASN A 145 -2.85 10.63 16.91
N VAL A 146 -3.98 10.92 17.54
CA VAL A 146 -4.43 12.28 17.80
C VAL A 146 -4.49 12.51 19.30
N GLU A 147 -3.55 13.29 19.81
CA GLU A 147 -3.53 13.70 21.21
C GLU A 147 -4.24 15.05 21.36
N VAL A 148 -5.29 15.05 22.17
CA VAL A 148 -6.07 16.26 22.45
C VAL A 148 -5.54 16.93 23.71
N PHE A 149 -5.29 18.24 23.64
CA PHE A 149 -4.90 19.01 24.82
C PHE A 149 -5.95 18.91 25.92
N ARG A 150 -5.47 18.81 27.16
CA ARG A 150 -6.32 18.76 28.33
C ARG A 150 -6.43 20.14 28.95
N CYS A 151 -7.65 20.64 29.14
CA CYS A 151 -7.93 21.87 29.89
C CYS A 151 -8.46 21.55 31.30
N CYS A 152 -8.66 22.60 32.12
CA CYS A 152 -9.23 22.49 33.48
C CYS A 152 -8.44 21.52 34.38
N ASN A 153 -7.15 21.77 34.63
CA ASN A 153 -6.28 20.89 35.43
C ASN A 153 -6.23 19.41 34.96
N GLY A 154 -6.43 19.17 33.66
CA GLY A 154 -6.33 17.84 33.09
C GLY A 154 -7.63 17.03 33.06
N LEU A 155 -8.75 17.62 33.55
CA LEU A 155 -10.05 16.94 33.63
C LEU A 155 -10.79 16.85 32.30
N CYS A 156 -10.60 17.79 31.37
CA CYS A 156 -11.36 17.85 30.12
C CYS A 156 -10.45 17.73 28.89
N ARG A 157 -10.77 16.84 27.95
CA ARG A 157 -10.15 16.85 26.60
C ARG A 157 -10.81 17.97 25.78
N CYS A 158 -10.09 19.05 25.46
CA CYS A 158 -10.61 20.11 24.59
C CYS A 158 -9.88 20.15 23.26
N SER A 159 -10.54 19.65 22.21
CA SER A 159 -10.07 19.80 20.83
C SER A 159 -10.07 21.27 20.39
N CYS A 160 -10.78 22.15 21.10
CA CYS A 160 -10.77 23.59 20.91
C CYS A 160 -9.40 24.25 21.14
N LEU A 161 -8.54 23.65 21.97
CA LEU A 161 -7.20 24.16 22.29
C LEU A 161 -6.12 23.61 21.33
N GLY A 162 -6.55 22.97 20.25
CA GLY A 162 -5.68 22.30 19.29
C GLY A 162 -5.58 20.79 19.54
N VAL A 163 -4.85 20.13 18.64
CA VAL A 163 -4.53 18.72 18.71
C VAL A 163 -3.09 18.53 18.29
N ASP A 164 -2.38 17.62 18.95
CA ASP A 164 -1.10 17.12 18.48
C ASP A 164 -1.33 15.84 17.68
N GLN A 165 -0.58 15.66 16.59
CA GLN A 165 -0.73 14.50 15.71
C GLN A 165 0.63 13.84 15.53
N SER A 166 0.70 12.56 15.89
CA SER A 166 1.87 11.72 15.62
C SER A 166 1.50 10.62 14.64
N VAL A 167 2.42 10.32 13.72
CA VAL A 167 2.23 9.29 12.70
C VAL A 167 3.24 8.17 12.93
N ASN A 168 2.74 6.97 13.22
CA ASN A 168 3.54 5.76 13.27
C ASN A 168 3.36 4.98 11.97
N ASN A 169 4.45 4.74 11.24
CA ASN A 169 4.44 3.98 9.99
C ASN A 169 5.19 2.66 10.20
N ILE A 170 4.43 1.58 10.36
CA ILE A 170 4.95 0.26 10.68
C ILE A 170 5.14 -0.51 9.38
N ASP A 171 6.38 -0.84 9.05
CA ASP A 171 6.71 -1.68 7.89
C ASP A 171 6.37 -3.14 8.18
N LEU A 172 5.52 -3.73 7.34
CA LEU A 172 5.00 -5.09 7.51
C LEU A 172 6.09 -6.17 7.42
N ASN A 173 7.25 -5.86 6.85
CA ASN A 173 8.39 -6.78 6.79
C ASN A 173 9.03 -7.07 8.16
N TYR A 174 8.75 -6.21 9.15
CA TYR A 174 9.29 -6.30 10.52
C TYR A 174 8.22 -6.66 11.54
N VAL A 175 6.97 -6.87 11.10
CA VAL A 175 5.91 -7.32 12.00
C VAL A 175 6.12 -8.78 12.34
N LYS A 176 6.25 -9.04 13.64
CA LYS A 176 6.48 -10.36 14.22
C LYS A 176 5.16 -11.04 14.53
N ASP A 177 4.25 -10.32 15.21
CA ASP A 177 2.96 -10.85 15.62
C ASP A 177 1.84 -9.80 15.57
N VAL A 178 0.61 -10.29 15.45
CA VAL A 178 -0.63 -9.51 15.44
C VAL A 178 -1.64 -10.20 16.34
N ASP A 179 -1.88 -9.57 17.48
CA ASP A 179 -2.80 -10.03 18.52
C ASP A 179 -4.14 -9.30 18.45
N PHE A 180 -5.18 -10.00 18.89
CA PHE A 180 -6.52 -9.46 19.00
C PHE A 180 -7.09 -9.73 20.39
N MET A 181 -7.52 -8.66 21.05
CA MET A 181 -8.26 -8.71 22.31
C MET A 181 -9.64 -8.11 22.10
N ARG A 182 -10.67 -8.90 22.39
CA ARG A 182 -12.05 -8.43 22.41
C ARG A 182 -12.45 -8.07 23.83
N ASN A 183 -12.93 -6.85 24.02
CA ASN A 183 -13.53 -6.40 25.26
C ASN A 183 -15.01 -6.14 25.02
N SER A 184 -15.85 -7.09 25.42
CA SER A 184 -17.30 -6.97 25.33
C SER A 184 -17.83 -6.23 26.55
N GLY A 185 -18.12 -4.93 26.40
CA GLY A 185 -18.86 -4.15 27.40
C GLY A 185 -20.37 -4.29 27.24
N CYS A 186 -21.13 -3.82 28.23
CA CYS A 186 -22.60 -3.91 28.30
C CYS A 186 -23.34 -3.29 27.08
N CYS A 187 -22.73 -2.35 26.34
CA CYS A 187 -23.41 -1.65 25.23
C CYS A 187 -22.56 -1.41 23.98
N ILE A 188 -21.25 -1.67 24.01
CA ILE A 188 -20.37 -1.48 22.86
C ILE A 188 -19.30 -2.57 22.89
N ASP A 189 -19.10 -3.22 21.75
CA ASP A 189 -18.07 -4.22 21.55
C ASP A 189 -16.79 -3.55 21.05
N ARG A 190 -15.71 -3.61 21.83
CA ARG A 190 -14.44 -3.00 21.47
C ARG A 190 -13.41 -4.07 21.13
N GLY A 191 -12.81 -3.94 19.96
CA GLY A 191 -11.64 -4.70 19.58
C GLY A 191 -10.36 -3.89 19.79
N VAL A 192 -9.36 -4.49 20.41
CA VAL A 192 -8.00 -3.96 20.47
C VAL A 192 -7.10 -4.88 19.66
N ILE A 193 -6.50 -4.35 18.60
CA ILE A 193 -5.50 -5.04 17.81
C ILE A 193 -4.14 -4.53 18.25
N ARG A 194 -3.25 -5.44 18.63
CA ARG A 194 -1.86 -5.11 18.98
C ARG A 194 -0.94 -5.67 17.91
N VAL A 195 -0.05 -4.83 17.39
CA VAL A 195 0.94 -5.18 16.38
C VAL A 195 2.32 -5.07 17.00
N GLU A 196 3.06 -6.17 17.05
CA GLU A 196 4.44 -6.24 17.52
C GLU A 196 5.40 -6.22 16.32
N SER A 197 6.39 -5.33 16.38
CA SER A 197 7.40 -5.18 15.33
C SER A 197 8.82 -5.19 15.89
N ASP A 198 9.72 -5.91 15.21
CA ASP A 198 11.13 -6.02 15.55
C ASP A 198 11.94 -5.05 14.67
N LEU A 199 12.17 -3.84 15.18
CA LEU A 199 13.03 -2.84 14.55
C LEU A 199 14.36 -2.74 15.32
N GLY A 200 15.22 -3.74 15.12
CA GLY A 200 16.53 -3.81 15.77
C GLY A 200 16.46 -4.41 17.18
N SER A 201 17.09 -3.76 18.16
CA SER A 201 17.10 -4.21 19.57
C SER A 201 15.80 -3.90 20.32
N ASP A 202 14.95 -3.03 19.76
CA ASP A 202 13.79 -2.49 20.46
C ASP A 202 12.50 -3.04 19.83
N SER A 203 11.76 -3.83 20.61
CA SER A 203 10.41 -4.24 20.24
C SER A 203 9.47 -3.04 20.37
N ARG A 204 8.84 -2.66 19.26
CA ARG A 204 7.79 -1.62 19.25
C ARG A 204 6.44 -2.29 19.14
N HIS A 205 5.52 -1.85 20.00
CA HIS A 205 4.13 -2.24 19.93
C HIS A 205 3.29 -1.05 19.51
N ALA A 206 2.31 -1.29 18.66
CA ALA A 206 1.27 -0.33 18.35
C ALA A 206 -0.11 -0.95 18.60
N GLU A 207 -1.05 -0.12 19.03
CA GLU A 207 -2.41 -0.55 19.32
C GLU A 207 -3.41 0.20 18.45
N MET A 208 -4.37 -0.54 17.91
CA MET A 208 -5.52 0.00 17.21
C MET A 208 -6.77 -0.37 17.97
N LYS A 209 -7.67 0.58 18.18
CA LYS A 209 -8.92 0.34 18.90
C LYS A 209 -10.06 0.55 17.92
N ILE A 210 -10.76 -0.50 17.56
CA ILE A 210 -11.82 -0.46 16.56
C ILE A 210 -13.05 -1.22 17.07
N ASN A 211 -14.11 -1.22 16.28
CA ASN A 211 -15.30 -2.01 16.58
C ASN A 211 -14.94 -3.49 16.66
N GLY A 212 -15.36 -4.15 17.75
CA GLY A 212 -15.09 -5.57 17.96
C GLY A 212 -15.66 -6.49 16.88
N ALA A 213 -16.76 -6.07 16.21
CA ALA A 213 -17.32 -6.80 15.08
C ALA A 213 -16.39 -6.81 13.86
N ASP A 214 -15.74 -5.68 13.58
CA ASP A 214 -14.85 -5.51 12.42
C ASP A 214 -13.43 -6.03 12.72
N ALA A 215 -13.06 -6.09 14.01
CA ALA A 215 -11.69 -6.34 14.41
C ALA A 215 -11.13 -7.70 13.98
N ALA A 216 -11.94 -8.76 14.00
CA ALA A 216 -11.51 -10.09 13.57
C ALA A 216 -11.16 -10.12 12.08
N GLU A 217 -11.94 -9.42 11.25
CA GLU A 217 -11.67 -9.29 9.81
C GLU A 217 -10.38 -8.50 9.58
N VAL A 218 -10.22 -7.37 10.26
CA VAL A 218 -9.03 -6.52 10.13
C VAL A 218 -7.75 -7.25 10.55
N VAL A 219 -7.79 -8.05 11.62
CA VAL A 219 -6.65 -8.89 12.04
C VAL A 219 -6.26 -9.86 10.93
N THR A 220 -7.25 -10.49 10.30
CA THR A 220 -7.01 -11.41 9.17
C THR A 220 -6.39 -10.68 7.98
N LEU A 221 -6.88 -9.48 7.65
CA LEU A 221 -6.31 -8.63 6.60
C LEU A 221 -4.85 -8.26 6.89
N ILE A 222 -4.53 -7.84 8.12
CA ILE A 222 -3.17 -7.49 8.51
C ILE A 222 -2.27 -8.73 8.41
N LYS A 223 -2.69 -9.88 8.93
CA LYS A 223 -1.90 -11.13 8.86
C LYS A 223 -1.61 -11.53 7.42
N ASN A 224 -2.61 -11.49 6.54
CA ASN A 224 -2.41 -11.77 5.11
C ASN A 224 -1.42 -10.80 4.47
N ALA A 225 -1.51 -9.50 4.78
CA ALA A 225 -0.59 -8.49 4.25
C ALA A 225 0.86 -8.68 4.78
N VAL A 226 1.02 -9.09 6.04
CA VAL A 226 2.32 -9.40 6.66
C VAL A 226 2.96 -10.61 5.99
N GLU A 227 2.22 -11.70 5.80
CA GLU A 227 2.72 -12.90 5.13
C GLU A 227 3.11 -12.61 3.67
N ASP A 228 2.27 -11.85 2.96
CA ASP A 228 2.59 -11.40 1.61
C ASP A 228 3.87 -10.54 1.56
N ALA A 229 4.09 -9.66 2.54
CA ALA A 229 5.31 -8.86 2.64
C ALA A 229 6.55 -9.74 2.86
N LYS A 230 6.48 -10.69 3.81
CA LYS A 230 7.57 -11.65 4.09
C LYS A 230 7.93 -12.49 2.86
N MET A 231 6.93 -13.03 2.16
CA MET A 231 7.14 -13.82 0.94
C MET A 231 7.84 -13.01 -0.16
N ARG A 232 7.55 -11.70 -0.29
CA ARG A 232 8.23 -10.82 -1.24
C ARG A 232 9.70 -10.59 -0.87
N ARG A 233 10.00 -10.47 0.43
CA ARG A 233 11.37 -10.30 0.96
C ARG A 233 12.23 -11.54 0.70
N GLU A 234 11.69 -12.73 0.95
CA GLU A 234 12.40 -13.99 0.71
C GLU A 234 12.71 -14.21 -0.77
N LYS A 235 11.73 -13.97 -1.65
CA LYS A 235 11.96 -13.97 -3.10
C LYS A 235 13.04 -12.97 -3.48
N GLY A 236 13.05 -11.76 -2.91
CA GLY A 236 14.12 -10.78 -3.14
C GLY A 236 15.52 -11.32 -2.83
N ARG A 237 15.68 -12.03 -1.71
CA ARG A 237 16.95 -12.62 -1.28
C ARG A 237 17.41 -13.79 -2.15
N ALA A 238 16.48 -14.66 -2.56
CA ALA A 238 16.81 -15.85 -3.35
C ALA A 238 17.37 -15.51 -4.75
N PHE A 239 17.06 -14.32 -5.29
CA PHE A 239 17.47 -13.91 -6.64
C PHE A 239 18.67 -12.95 -6.68
N GLY A 240 19.41 -12.79 -5.57
CA GLY A 240 20.72 -12.14 -5.58
C GLY A 240 20.73 -10.70 -6.10
N GLN A 241 19.68 -9.92 -5.82
CA GLN A 241 19.81 -8.46 -5.88
C GLN A 241 20.47 -8.02 -4.56
N PRO A 242 21.57 -7.23 -4.61
CA PRO A 242 22.21 -6.70 -3.41
C PRO A 242 21.26 -5.86 -2.56
#